data_AF-A0A2C5YLZ4-F1
#
_entry.id   AF-A0A2C5YLZ4-F1
#
_cell.length_a   1.000
_cell.length_b   1.000
_cell.length_c   1.000
_cell.angle_alpha   90.00
_cell.angle_beta   90.00
_cell.angle_gamma   90.00
#
_symmetry.space_group_name_H-M   'P 1'
#
loop_
_entity.id
_entity.type
_entity.pdbx_description
1 polymer ?
#
loop_
_entity_poly.entity_id
_entity_poly.type
_entity_poly.pdbx_seq_one_letter_code
_entity_poly.pdbx_strand_id
1 'polypeptide(L)'
;MQSNDTKGDTTQKPTEFFESIGDKVEGLASATNGAAAAAAAGDEDDYRPVEEVESLCMNCGKNGMTRLLLTAIPYFREVVIMSFACEHCNTRNNEIQAAGTVQAKGTHYELRLTSLADLGRQVVKSDTAVVKAC
;
A
#
# COMPACT_ATOMS: atom_id res chain seq x y z
N MET A 1 -23.50 7.25 -46.98
CA MET A 1 -22.78 6.15 -46.31
C MET A 1 -22.14 6.72 -45.06
N GLN A 2 -22.72 6.38 -43.90
CA GLN A 2 -22.11 6.53 -42.56
C GLN A 2 -20.69 5.92 -42.55
N SER A 3 -19.70 6.31 -41.72
CA SER A 3 -19.67 6.40 -40.24
C SER A 3 -18.39 7.19 -39.83
N ASN A 4 -18.34 8.10 -38.84
CA ASN A 4 -18.26 7.90 -37.37
C ASN A 4 -17.14 6.91 -36.96
N ASP A 5 -16.29 7.08 -35.93
CA ASP A 5 -16.11 8.03 -34.83
C ASP A 5 -14.72 7.77 -34.20
N THR A 6 -14.12 8.83 -33.63
CA THR A 6 -13.41 8.89 -32.34
C THR A 6 -12.53 7.71 -31.90
N LYS A 7 -11.21 7.82 -32.07
CA LYS A 7 -10.23 6.98 -31.33
C LYS A 7 -10.06 7.57 -29.93
N GLY A 8 -10.71 6.94 -28.95
CA GLY A 8 -10.68 7.33 -27.54
C GLY A 8 -9.27 7.34 -26.97
N ASP A 9 -8.90 8.49 -26.41
CA ASP A 9 -7.80 8.65 -25.48
C ASP A 9 -8.21 8.02 -24.15
N THR A 10 -7.70 6.81 -23.85
CA THR A 10 -7.88 6.18 -22.54
C THR A 10 -6.93 6.86 -21.55
N THR A 11 -7.25 8.08 -21.13
CA THR A 11 -6.67 8.67 -19.91
C THR A 11 -7.19 7.85 -18.73
N GLN A 12 -6.43 6.83 -18.31
CA GLN A 12 -6.69 6.10 -17.07
C GLN A 12 -6.56 7.07 -15.89
N LYS A 13 -7.64 7.23 -15.12
CA LYS A 13 -7.68 8.16 -13.99
C LYS A 13 -6.84 7.57 -12.85
N PRO A 14 -5.94 8.34 -12.21
CA PRO A 14 -5.08 7.88 -11.09
C PRO A 14 -5.86 7.27 -9.91
N THR A 15 -7.14 7.63 -9.80
CA THR A 15 -8.01 7.28 -8.68
C THR A 15 -8.39 5.80 -8.60
N GLU A 16 -8.25 5.02 -9.67
CA GLU A 16 -8.54 3.57 -9.62
C GLU A 16 -7.36 2.73 -9.14
N PHE A 17 -6.16 3.31 -9.10
CA PHE A 17 -4.97 2.56 -8.68
C PHE A 17 -4.81 2.52 -7.15
N PHE A 18 -5.21 3.62 -6.51
CA PHE A 18 -5.05 3.87 -5.08
C PHE A 18 -6.39 3.74 -4.33
N GLU A 19 -6.94 2.54 -4.26
CA GLU A 19 -8.06 2.26 -3.36
C GLU A 19 -7.63 2.33 -1.88
N SER A 20 -8.62 2.48 -1.00
CA SER A 20 -8.38 2.59 0.43
C SER A 20 -7.84 1.28 1.01
N ILE A 21 -7.02 1.36 2.07
CA ILE A 21 -6.51 0.15 2.75
C ILE A 21 -7.67 -0.79 3.14
N GLY A 22 -8.81 -0.23 3.55
CA GLY A 22 -9.99 -0.99 3.96
C GLY A 22 -10.57 -1.87 2.84
N ASP A 23 -10.57 -1.37 1.61
CA ASP A 23 -11.08 -2.13 0.46
C ASP A 23 -10.04 -3.18 0.00
N LYS A 24 -8.74 -2.86 0.11
CA LYS A 24 -7.66 -3.78 -0.27
C LYS A 24 -7.50 -4.99 0.65
N VAL A 25 -7.86 -4.89 1.94
CA VAL A 25 -7.72 -6.03 2.88
C VAL A 25 -8.74 -7.14 2.64
N GLU A 26 -9.90 -6.86 2.05
CA GLU A 26 -10.89 -7.90 1.71
C GLU A 26 -10.36 -8.86 0.63
N GLY A 27 -9.53 -8.37 -0.31
CA GLY A 27 -8.88 -9.21 -1.32
C GLY A 27 -7.74 -10.09 -0.80
N LEU A 28 -7.09 -9.72 0.32
CA LEU A 28 -5.97 -10.48 0.89
C LEU A 28 -6.41 -11.64 1.80
N ALA A 29 -7.66 -11.67 2.28
CA ALA A 29 -8.13 -12.66 3.24
C ALA A 29 -8.08 -14.11 2.72
N SER A 30 -8.07 -14.30 1.39
CA SER A 30 -8.02 -15.64 0.77
C SER A 30 -6.62 -16.22 0.58
N ALA A 31 -5.54 -15.45 0.81
CA ALA A 31 -4.17 -15.87 0.47
C ALA A 31 -3.32 -16.38 1.66
N THR A 32 -3.83 -16.41 2.89
CA THR A 32 -3.06 -16.87 4.06
C THR A 32 -3.44 -18.28 4.52
N ASN A 33 -3.26 -19.27 3.64
CA ASN A 33 -3.06 -20.65 4.07
C ASN A 33 -1.92 -21.22 3.23
N GLY A 34 -0.75 -21.37 3.84
CA GLY A 34 0.46 -21.85 3.18
C GLY A 34 0.26 -23.19 2.50
N ALA A 35 0.21 -23.17 1.16
CA ALA A 35 0.47 -24.31 0.30
C ALA A 35 1.03 -23.76 -1.02
N ALA A 36 2.17 -24.31 -1.44
CA ALA A 36 2.85 -23.94 -2.67
C ALA A 36 1.99 -24.20 -3.91
N ALA A 37 2.01 -23.28 -4.88
CA ALA A 37 1.74 -23.51 -6.31
C ALA A 37 2.31 -22.29 -7.07
N ALA A 38 3.46 -22.37 -7.75
CA ALA A 38 3.68 -23.00 -9.05
C ALA A 38 2.69 -22.53 -10.13
N ALA A 39 3.22 -21.69 -11.02
CA ALA A 39 2.80 -21.36 -12.39
C ALA A 39 1.36 -21.69 -12.81
N ALA A 40 0.57 -20.65 -13.09
CA ALA A 40 -0.48 -20.72 -14.10
C ALA A 40 -0.56 -19.36 -14.83
N ALA A 41 -0.26 -19.40 -16.12
CA ALA A 41 -0.65 -18.35 -17.05
C ALA A 41 -2.18 -18.40 -17.19
N GLY A 42 -2.84 -17.29 -16.89
CA GLY A 42 -4.27 -17.10 -17.05
C GLY A 42 -4.53 -15.62 -17.26
N ASP A 43 -5.07 -15.31 -18.44
CA ASP A 43 -5.50 -13.99 -18.90
C ASP A 43 -6.80 -13.62 -18.18
N GLU A 44 -6.68 -13.02 -17.00
CA GLU A 44 -7.71 -12.25 -16.30
C GLU A 44 -6.95 -11.14 -15.56
N ASP A 45 -7.38 -9.88 -15.69
CA ASP A 45 -6.81 -8.71 -15.01
C ASP A 45 -6.89 -8.86 -13.47
N ASP A 46 -6.06 -9.75 -12.93
CA ASP A 46 -5.87 -9.99 -11.52
C ASP A 46 -5.04 -8.84 -10.98
N TYR A 47 -5.73 -7.76 -10.63
CA TYR A 47 -5.17 -6.59 -9.98
C TYR A 47 -4.66 -7.01 -8.59
N ARG A 48 -3.50 -7.66 -8.55
CA ARG A 48 -2.81 -8.01 -7.32
C ARG A 48 -2.45 -6.68 -6.63
N PRO A 49 -3.02 -6.37 -5.44
CA PRO A 49 -2.78 -5.09 -4.79
C PRO A 49 -1.33 -4.91 -4.33
N VAL A 50 -0.57 -6.01 -4.35
CA VAL A 50 0.80 -6.11 -3.90
C VAL A 50 1.67 -6.51 -5.08
N GLU A 51 2.57 -5.62 -5.49
CA GLU A 51 3.63 -5.95 -6.43
C GLU A 51 4.83 -6.54 -5.67
N GLU A 52 5.32 -7.69 -6.10
CA GLU A 52 6.48 -8.33 -5.50
C GLU A 52 7.70 -8.16 -6.41
N VAL A 53 8.76 -7.55 -5.89
CA VAL A 53 9.99 -7.26 -6.62
C VAL A 53 11.19 -7.82 -5.88
N GLU A 54 12.03 -8.58 -6.58
CA GLU A 54 13.31 -9.05 -6.03
C GLU A 54 14.27 -7.86 -5.81
N SER A 55 14.82 -7.73 -4.61
CA SER A 55 15.67 -6.61 -4.22
C SER A 55 16.92 -7.08 -3.50
N LEU A 56 18.05 -6.43 -3.72
CA LEU A 56 19.30 -6.75 -3.05
C LEU A 56 19.21 -6.46 -1.54
N CYS A 57 19.52 -7.45 -0.70
CA CYS A 57 19.64 -7.26 0.73
C CYS A 57 20.95 -6.54 1.07
N MET A 58 20.87 -5.36 1.68
CA MET A 58 22.05 -4.59 2.10
C MET A 58 22.83 -5.23 3.27
N ASN A 59 22.23 -6.21 3.97
CA ASN A 59 22.87 -6.86 5.12
C ASN A 59 23.67 -8.13 4.73
N CYS A 60 23.16 -8.92 3.77
CA CYS A 60 23.77 -10.20 3.39
C CYS A 60 24.20 -10.29 1.92
N GLY A 61 23.90 -9.27 1.10
CA GLY A 61 24.25 -9.22 -0.33
C GLY A 61 23.50 -10.22 -1.21
N LYS A 62 22.50 -10.92 -0.68
CA LYS A 62 21.63 -11.83 -1.44
C LYS A 62 20.32 -11.15 -1.80
N ASN A 63 19.61 -11.67 -2.80
CA ASN A 63 18.29 -11.17 -3.15
C ASN A 63 17.28 -11.53 -2.03
N GLY A 64 16.49 -10.55 -1.62
CA GLY A 64 15.28 -10.73 -0.83
C GLY A 64 14.06 -10.27 -1.63
N MET A 65 12.90 -10.29 -1.00
CA MET A 65 11.64 -9.91 -1.63
C MET A 65 11.17 -8.57 -1.06
N THR A 66 10.88 -7.61 -1.93
CA THR A 66 10.19 -6.36 -1.57
C THR A 66 8.75 -6.43 -2.06
N ARG A 67 7.81 -6.24 -1.14
CA ARG A 67 6.38 -6.14 -1.42
C ARG A 67 5.98 -4.67 -1.41
N LEU A 68 5.44 -4.21 -2.52
CA LEU A 68 4.97 -2.85 -2.74
C LEU A 68 3.45 -2.87 -2.67
N LEU A 69 2.88 -2.22 -1.65
CA LEU A 69 1.45 -1.98 -1.54
C LEU A 69 1.20 -0.50 -1.77
N LEU A 70 0.72 -0.17 -2.97
CA LEU A 70 0.29 1.18 -3.30
C LEU A 70 -1.14 1.35 -2.78
N THR A 71 -1.39 2.29 -1.87
CA THR A 71 -2.72 2.47 -1.27
C THR A 71 -2.97 3.92 -0.94
N ALA A 72 -4.21 4.39 -1.06
CA ALA A 72 -4.59 5.67 -0.52
C ALA A 72 -5.02 5.49 0.93
N ILE A 73 -4.35 6.17 1.86
CA ILE A 73 -4.88 6.29 3.21
C ILE A 73 -5.68 7.59 3.25
N PRO A 74 -6.98 7.55 3.63
CA PRO A 74 -7.79 8.75 3.77
C PRO A 74 -7.04 9.83 4.57
N TYR A 75 -7.01 11.06 4.04
CA TYR A 75 -6.29 12.22 4.59
C TYR A 75 -4.74 12.16 4.59
N PHE A 76 -4.13 10.99 4.40
CA PHE A 76 -2.67 10.79 4.37
C PHE A 76 -2.08 10.72 2.94
N ARG A 77 -2.95 10.89 1.92
CA ARG A 77 -2.65 10.83 0.49
C ARG A 77 -2.37 9.41 -0.02
N GLU A 78 -1.99 9.34 -1.28
CA GLU A 78 -1.41 8.16 -1.93
C GLU A 78 -0.07 7.85 -1.24
N VAL A 79 0.01 6.65 -0.65
CA VAL A 79 1.22 6.15 -0.02
C VAL A 79 1.64 4.83 -0.66
N VAL A 80 2.94 4.62 -0.69
CA VAL A 80 3.55 3.35 -1.07
C VAL A 80 4.14 2.74 0.19
N ILE A 81 3.58 1.60 0.59
CA ILE A 81 4.11 0.80 1.69
C ILE A 81 5.04 -0.24 1.08
N MET A 82 6.32 -0.14 1.41
CA MET A 82 7.35 -1.09 0.99
C MET A 82 7.70 -2.00 2.16
N SER A 83 7.48 -3.30 1.99
CA SER A 83 7.90 -4.31 2.96
C SER A 83 8.97 -5.20 2.34
N PHE A 84 10.22 -4.98 2.73
CA PHE A 84 11.34 -5.85 2.38
C PHE A 84 11.48 -6.97 3.40
N ALA A 85 11.62 -8.21 2.92
CA ALA A 85 11.93 -9.38 3.71
C ALA A 85 13.00 -10.24 3.03
N CYS A 86 14.09 -10.52 3.75
CA CYS A 86 15.11 -11.45 3.30
C CYS A 86 15.01 -12.78 4.04
N GLU A 87 14.76 -13.88 3.32
CA GLU A 87 14.68 -15.23 3.89
C GLU A 87 16.04 -15.76 4.37
N HIS A 88 17.14 -15.23 3.83
CA HIS A 88 18.49 -15.72 4.14
C HIS A 88 19.05 -15.19 5.45
N CYS A 89 18.74 -13.95 5.82
CA CYS A 89 19.28 -13.29 7.02
C CYS A 89 18.19 -12.77 7.96
N ASN A 90 16.91 -13.03 7.66
CA ASN A 90 15.75 -12.56 8.40
C ASN A 90 15.67 -11.04 8.60
N THR A 91 16.42 -10.26 7.81
CA THR A 91 16.30 -8.80 7.83
C THR A 91 14.98 -8.41 7.18
N ARG A 92 14.20 -7.60 7.90
CA ARG A 92 12.93 -7.05 7.44
C ARG A 92 12.95 -5.54 7.59
N ASN A 93 12.44 -4.83 6.59
CA ASN A 93 12.33 -3.38 6.60
C ASN A 93 10.95 -2.98 6.08
N ASN A 94 10.24 -2.13 6.82
CA ASN A 94 8.96 -1.58 6.38
C ASN A 94 9.12 -0.07 6.26
N GLU A 95 8.96 0.45 5.04
CA GLU A 95 9.07 1.87 4.75
C GLU A 95 7.74 2.37 4.18
N ILE A 96 7.34 3.57 4.59
CA ILE A 96 6.14 4.24 4.07
C ILE A 96 6.61 5.49 3.34
N GLN A 97 6.38 5.55 2.04
CA GLN A 97 6.68 6.71 1.22
C GLN A 97 5.38 7.42 0.81
N ALA A 98 5.33 8.73 0.99
CA ALA A 98 4.23 9.54 0.47
C ALA A 98 4.49 9.83 -1.01
N ALA A 99 3.59 9.39 -1.90
CA ALA A 99 3.72 9.60 -3.34
C ALA A 99 3.23 10.99 -3.81
N GLY A 100 2.63 11.78 -2.90
CA GLY A 100 2.00 13.07 -3.22
C GLY A 100 2.74 14.32 -2.70
N THR A 101 2.32 15.48 -3.20
CA THR A 101 2.86 16.81 -2.81
C THR A 101 2.62 17.14 -1.34
N VAL A 102 3.59 17.80 -0.69
CA VAL A 102 3.50 18.25 0.72
C VAL A 102 2.25 19.12 0.91
N GLN A 103 1.52 18.95 2.03
CA GLN A 103 0.28 19.67 2.29
C GLN A 103 0.69 21.11 2.59
N ALA A 104 -0.04 22.08 2.04
CA ALA A 104 0.23 23.48 2.30
C ALA A 104 0.07 23.87 3.79
N LYS A 105 -0.63 23.04 4.58
CA LYS A 105 -0.90 23.25 6.00
C LYS A 105 -0.54 22.00 6.80
N GLY A 106 -0.09 22.19 8.04
CA GLY A 106 0.04 21.11 9.01
C GLY A 106 -1.33 20.71 9.58
N THR A 107 -1.44 19.46 10.05
CA THR A 107 -2.67 18.92 10.64
C THR A 107 -2.45 18.59 12.11
N HIS A 108 -3.41 18.93 12.97
CA HIS A 108 -3.42 18.61 14.39
C HIS A 108 -4.66 17.76 14.70
N TYR A 109 -4.46 16.58 15.28
CA TYR A 109 -5.53 15.68 15.71
C TYR A 109 -5.54 15.58 17.23
N GLU A 110 -6.69 15.86 17.85
CA GLU A 110 -6.91 15.69 19.29
C GLU A 110 -7.98 14.62 19.50
N LEU A 111 -7.64 13.57 20.23
CA LEU A 111 -8.54 12.46 20.53
C LEU A 111 -8.73 12.37 22.04
N ARG A 112 -9.96 12.58 22.50
CA ARG A 112 -10.35 12.29 23.89
C ARG A 112 -10.77 10.82 23.98
N LEU A 113 -10.03 10.03 24.74
CA LEU A 113 -10.39 8.63 24.99
C LEU A 113 -11.63 8.57 25.89
N THR A 114 -12.72 8.00 25.37
CA THR A 114 -14.00 7.89 26.10
C THR A 114 -14.44 6.46 26.31
N SER A 115 -14.02 5.57 25.42
CA SER A 115 -14.39 4.15 25.43
C SER A 115 -13.17 3.28 25.11
N LEU A 116 -13.23 2.00 25.49
CA LEU A 116 -12.17 1.04 25.14
C LEU A 116 -12.05 0.83 23.63
N ALA A 117 -13.12 1.03 22.86
CA ALA A 117 -13.09 0.94 21.41
C ALA A 117 -12.16 1.99 20.78
N ASP A 118 -11.91 3.12 21.44
CA ASP A 118 -11.02 4.17 20.95
C ASP A 118 -9.55 3.68 20.84
N LEU A 119 -9.17 2.66 21.62
CA LEU A 119 -7.84 2.04 21.55
C LEU A 119 -7.64 1.17 20.31
N GLY A 120 -8.73 0.73 19.67
CA GLY A 120 -8.69 -0.07 18.45
C GLY A 120 -8.50 0.76 17.17
N ARG A 121 -8.40 2.09 17.28
CA ARG A 121 -8.25 2.97 16.12
C ARG A 121 -6.86 2.83 15.51
N GLN A 122 -6.81 2.63 14.20
CA GLN A 122 -5.56 2.63 13.46
C GLN A 122 -5.01 4.06 13.32
N VAL A 123 -3.75 4.27 13.68
CA VAL A 123 -3.09 5.58 13.62
C VAL A 123 -1.87 5.48 12.71
N VAL A 124 -1.79 6.38 11.74
CA VAL A 124 -0.62 6.54 10.87
C VAL A 124 0.14 7.77 11.33
N LYS A 125 1.39 7.56 11.75
CA LYS A 125 2.24 8.61 12.30
C LYS A 125 3.36 8.93 11.31
N SER A 126 3.43 10.16 10.82
CA SER A 126 4.56 10.61 10.01
C SER A 126 5.83 10.75 10.85
N ASP A 127 6.96 10.81 10.17
CA ASP A 127 8.29 11.12 10.72
C ASP A 127 8.30 12.44 11.52
N THR A 128 7.66 13.47 10.97
CA THR A 128 7.59 14.83 11.51
C THR A 128 6.50 15.04 12.56
N ALA A 129 5.61 14.06 12.77
CA ALA A 129 4.51 14.19 13.73
C ALA A 129 4.99 14.00 15.19
N VAL A 130 4.41 14.79 16.10
CA VAL A 130 4.62 14.70 17.55
C VAL A 130 3.33 14.24 18.22
N VAL A 131 3.42 13.22 19.08
CA VAL A 131 2.30 12.73 19.88
C VAL A 131 2.46 13.25 21.31
N LYS A 132 1.40 13.85 21.86
CA LYS A 132 1.33 14.30 23.25
C LYS A 132 0.09 13.67 23.89
N ALA A 133 0.26 13.11 25.09
CA ALA A 133 -0.85 12.76 25.95
C ALA A 133 -1.08 13.93 26.92
N CYS A 134 -2.32 14.43 26.97
CA CYS A 134 -2.77 15.42 27.95
C CYS A 134 -3.44 14.72 29.14
#